data_AF-A0A9D3Y7M1-F1
#
_entry.id   AF-A0A9D3Y7M1-F1
#
_cell.length_a   1.000
_cell.length_b   1.000
_cell.length_c   1.000
_cell.angle_alpha   90.00
_cell.angle_beta   90.00
_cell.angle_gamma   90.00
#
_symmetry.space_group_name_H-M   'P 1'
#
loop_
_entity.id
_entity.type
_entity.pdbx_description
1 polymer ?
#
loop_
_entity_poly.entity_id
_entity_poly.type
_entity_poly.pdbx_seq_one_letter_code
_entity_poly.pdbx_strand_id
1 'polypeptide(L)'
;MRTIKRKILCGFGVTLLVLVFASFDVMVNENRIITQLFGQVTADRDFLNWNSVTQNMSELGRCKLVTAPQRTPVDLRIIVITYNRPNSTLRLLDSISKAHFEGDSILLEVWIDKSRNGNVSHETLAALRNFRFSSGECHIHVHKEHVGITGQWLHTWNPPRETPELAVIFEDDLTVSPYFYRYLKLVDRKYGLSPNVSGYSLQGKSIRHSSLVSDCCLEVDTKYPVFLYPTLGTSGFAPNRLPWIKFQDWLAEVKKNNESVPFVPKHKATLWYKSFKATNKADSMWEMEYLYYTWKNQQYTVYPNFQDHRGLTFNWYEDGLHSTGEGRGKTEEQRNLVLEWTLDDQSLPFEPAYVDNRGVVIKTEVWKTET
;
A
#
# COMPACT_ATOMS: atom_id res chain seq x y z
N MET A 1 3.83 -31.07 -48.52
CA MET A 1 4.74 -32.19 -48.17
C MET A 1 6.16 -31.65 -48.10
N ARG A 2 6.96 -31.86 -47.05
CA ARG A 2 7.60 -33.11 -46.54
C ARG A 2 8.70 -33.65 -47.46
N THR A 3 9.94 -33.62 -46.96
CA THR A 3 11.15 -34.11 -47.62
C THR A 3 12.02 -34.84 -46.57
N ILE A 4 12.32 -36.13 -46.81
CA ILE A 4 13.62 -36.84 -46.65
C ILE A 4 14.53 -36.47 -45.45
N LYS A 5 15.23 -37.38 -44.73
CA LYS A 5 15.20 -38.84 -44.42
C LYS A 5 16.51 -39.15 -43.65
N ARG A 6 16.57 -40.29 -42.95
CA ARG A 6 17.79 -41.08 -42.59
C ARG A 6 18.79 -40.55 -41.52
N LYS A 7 18.70 -41.20 -40.34
CA LYS A 7 19.79 -41.80 -39.54
C LYS A 7 20.80 -42.58 -40.42
N ILE A 8 22.02 -43.04 -40.03
CA ILE A 8 22.65 -43.47 -38.75
C ILE A 8 24.19 -43.58 -39.00
N LEU A 9 25.21 -43.79 -38.12
CA LEU A 9 25.43 -44.08 -36.68
C LEU A 9 26.87 -43.58 -36.29
N CYS A 10 27.35 -43.91 -35.07
CA CYS A 10 28.75 -43.89 -34.55
C CYS A 10 29.36 -42.52 -34.13
N GLY A 11 29.87 -42.37 -32.90
CA GLY A 11 29.82 -43.27 -31.73
C GLY A 11 30.62 -42.78 -30.49
N PHE A 12 30.27 -43.32 -29.31
CA PHE A 12 30.90 -43.11 -27.97
C PHE A 12 30.85 -41.66 -27.39
N GLY A 13 31.02 -41.49 -26.05
CA GLY A 13 31.38 -40.17 -25.46
C GLY A 13 30.60 -39.58 -24.25
N VAL A 14 29.93 -40.39 -23.44
CA VAL A 14 29.45 -40.15 -22.04
C VAL A 14 29.88 -38.84 -21.30
N THR A 15 28.89 -38.06 -20.83
CA THR A 15 28.85 -37.21 -19.59
C THR A 15 29.42 -35.76 -19.54
N LEU A 16 28.47 -34.79 -19.56
CA LEU A 16 28.14 -33.77 -18.53
C LEU A 16 29.13 -32.64 -18.08
N LEU A 17 28.58 -31.40 -18.03
CA LEU A 17 28.98 -30.18 -17.28
C LEU A 17 30.47 -29.74 -17.22
N VAL A 18 30.77 -28.57 -17.78
CA VAL A 18 30.96 -27.30 -17.04
C VAL A 18 31.06 -26.15 -18.06
N LEU A 19 30.31 -25.06 -17.86
CA LEU A 19 30.46 -23.80 -18.61
C LEU A 19 30.72 -22.65 -17.62
N VAL A 20 32.00 -22.46 -17.32
CA VAL A 20 32.57 -21.31 -16.60
C VAL A 20 33.87 -20.94 -17.33
N PHE A 21 34.30 -19.68 -17.27
CA PHE A 21 35.50 -19.13 -17.94
C PHE A 21 35.41 -18.96 -19.47
N ALA A 22 34.49 -18.10 -19.95
CA ALA A 22 34.52 -17.60 -21.34
C ALA A 22 33.81 -16.23 -21.52
N SER A 23 34.07 -15.24 -20.66
CA SER A 23 33.43 -13.90 -20.78
C SER A 23 34.24 -12.69 -20.28
N PHE A 24 35.46 -12.86 -19.79
CA PHE A 24 36.25 -11.73 -19.26
C PHE A 24 36.96 -10.89 -20.36
N ASP A 25 37.28 -11.51 -21.50
CA ASP A 25 38.08 -10.87 -22.56
C ASP A 25 37.30 -9.87 -23.44
N VAL A 26 35.97 -9.85 -23.39
CA VAL A 26 35.14 -8.90 -24.16
C VAL A 26 35.25 -7.48 -23.59
N MET A 27 35.41 -7.35 -22.26
CA MET A 27 35.33 -6.07 -21.56
C MET A 27 36.62 -5.22 -21.61
N VAL A 28 37.69 -5.74 -22.21
CA VAL A 28 39.01 -5.06 -22.28
C VAL A 28 39.11 -4.14 -23.50
N ASN A 29 38.31 -4.36 -24.56
CA ASN A 29 38.57 -3.78 -25.88
C ASN A 29 37.89 -2.42 -26.15
N GLU A 30 36.82 -2.06 -25.43
CA GLU A 30 36.12 -0.78 -25.63
C GLU A 30 36.97 0.43 -25.22
N ASN A 31 37.83 0.26 -24.21
CA ASN A 31 38.80 1.27 -23.74
C ASN A 31 39.79 1.74 -24.82
N ARG A 32 39.88 1.06 -25.98
CA ARG A 32 40.74 1.46 -27.10
C ARG A 32 40.06 2.32 -28.17
N ILE A 33 38.73 2.37 -28.20
CA ILE A 33 37.97 3.10 -29.24
C ILE A 33 37.79 4.58 -28.83
N ILE A 34 37.54 4.84 -27.56
CA ILE A 34 37.32 6.20 -27.01
C ILE A 34 38.56 7.09 -27.23
N THR A 35 39.77 6.52 -27.19
CA THR A 35 41.04 7.26 -27.32
C THR A 35 41.29 7.87 -28.70
N GLN A 36 40.54 7.50 -29.74
CA GLN A 36 40.69 8.08 -31.09
C GLN A 36 39.73 9.22 -31.41
N LEU A 37 38.73 9.51 -30.55
CA LEU A 37 37.71 10.55 -30.81
C LEU A 37 37.90 11.83 -29.99
N PHE A 38 38.74 11.83 -28.96
CA PHE A 38 39.03 13.01 -28.13
C PHE A 38 40.50 13.42 -28.22
N GLY A 39 40.78 14.42 -29.06
CA GLY A 39 42.11 15.02 -29.16
C GLY A 39 42.44 15.87 -27.93
N GLN A 40 43.66 15.68 -27.40
CA GLN A 40 44.35 16.54 -26.41
C GLN A 40 43.48 17.38 -25.46
N VAL A 41 42.68 16.73 -24.61
CA VAL A 41 42.30 17.35 -23.33
C VAL A 41 43.51 17.24 -22.41
N THR A 42 44.02 18.38 -21.93
CA THR A 42 45.11 18.43 -20.95
C THR A 42 44.69 17.75 -19.65
N ALA A 43 45.58 16.97 -19.05
CA ALA A 43 45.28 16.15 -17.88
C ALA A 43 45.06 16.99 -16.61
N ASP A 44 43.82 17.44 -16.40
CA ASP A 44 43.36 17.90 -15.10
C ASP A 44 42.98 16.70 -14.20
N ARG A 45 43.03 16.88 -12.87
CA ARG A 45 43.24 15.78 -11.91
C ARG A 45 41.98 15.11 -11.34
N ASP A 46 40.80 15.40 -11.88
CA ASP A 46 39.53 14.82 -11.43
C ASP A 46 39.28 13.40 -11.98
N PHE A 47 40.13 12.46 -11.56
CA PHE A 47 39.84 11.03 -11.70
C PHE A 47 38.64 10.66 -10.83
N LEU A 48 37.48 10.47 -11.46
CA LEU A 48 36.29 9.90 -10.83
C LEU A 48 36.66 8.61 -10.08
N ASN A 49 36.45 8.60 -8.77
CA ASN A 49 36.75 7.45 -7.92
C ASN A 49 35.75 6.32 -8.21
N TRP A 50 36.13 5.42 -9.12
CA TRP A 50 35.34 4.28 -9.56
C TRP A 50 34.85 3.38 -8.43
N ASN A 51 35.56 3.31 -7.29
CA ASN A 51 35.10 2.56 -6.12
C ASN A 51 33.89 3.26 -5.47
N SER A 52 33.90 4.59 -5.32
CA SER A 52 32.72 5.31 -4.83
C SER A 52 31.57 5.35 -5.85
N VAL A 53 31.86 5.37 -7.16
CA VAL A 53 30.83 5.29 -8.20
C VAL A 53 30.13 3.93 -8.17
N THR A 54 30.90 2.83 -8.15
CA THR A 54 30.34 1.46 -8.07
C THR A 54 29.63 1.20 -6.74
N GLN A 55 30.15 1.73 -5.62
CA GLN A 55 29.47 1.67 -4.32
C GLN A 55 28.13 2.43 -4.35
N ASN A 56 28.10 3.67 -4.88
CA ASN A 56 26.87 4.46 -5.00
C ASN A 56 25.85 3.78 -5.93
N MET A 57 26.28 3.19 -7.05
CA MET A 57 25.40 2.39 -7.92
C MET A 57 24.89 1.13 -7.21
N SER A 58 25.71 0.49 -6.37
CA SER A 58 25.30 -0.69 -5.60
C SER A 58 24.26 -0.38 -4.53
N GLU A 59 24.26 0.84 -3.97
CA GLU A 59 23.29 1.29 -2.95
C GLU A 59 22.07 2.01 -3.56
N LEU A 60 22.07 2.33 -4.86
CA LEU A 60 20.96 2.99 -5.52
C LEU A 60 19.64 2.19 -5.40
N GLY A 61 18.59 2.88 -4.95
CA GLY A 61 17.26 2.30 -4.71
C GLY A 61 17.16 1.33 -3.53
N ARG A 62 18.22 1.06 -2.76
CA ARG A 62 18.13 0.17 -1.59
C ARG A 62 17.35 0.84 -0.45
N CYS A 63 16.54 0.05 0.24
CA CYS A 63 15.85 0.49 1.44
C CYS A 63 16.83 0.66 2.62
N LYS A 64 16.95 1.90 3.12
CA LYS A 64 17.91 2.26 4.19
C LYS A 64 17.25 2.09 5.56
N LEU A 65 17.92 1.47 6.52
CA LEU A 65 17.43 1.41 7.91
C LEU A 65 17.62 2.78 8.59
N VAL A 66 16.53 3.41 9.05
CA VAL A 66 16.55 4.74 9.68
C VAL A 66 16.07 4.69 11.13
N THR A 67 16.53 5.66 11.94
CA THR A 67 16.25 5.76 13.38
C THR A 67 15.22 6.85 13.74
N ALA A 68 14.74 7.60 12.75
CA ALA A 68 13.75 8.67 12.89
C ALA A 68 12.81 8.74 11.67
N PRO A 69 11.54 9.17 11.84
CA PRO A 69 10.61 9.43 10.72
C PRO A 69 11.15 10.53 9.80
N GLN A 70 10.99 10.38 8.48
CA GLN A 70 11.49 11.39 7.54
C GLN A 70 10.47 12.50 7.29
N ARG A 71 10.90 13.76 7.47
CA ARG A 71 10.08 14.96 7.26
C ARG A 71 10.31 15.65 5.91
N THR A 72 11.01 14.98 4.99
CA THR A 72 11.14 15.41 3.60
C THR A 72 9.75 15.57 2.98
N PRO A 73 9.40 16.74 2.42
CA PRO A 73 8.16 16.89 1.66
C PRO A 73 8.19 15.98 0.44
N VAL A 74 7.08 15.28 0.20
CA VAL A 74 6.87 14.40 -0.95
C VAL A 74 5.44 14.55 -1.44
N ASP A 75 5.20 14.19 -2.70
CA ASP A 75 3.84 14.15 -3.26
C ASP A 75 3.07 12.92 -2.76
N LEU A 76 3.77 11.80 -2.52
CA LEU A 76 3.22 10.58 -1.92
C LEU A 76 4.16 9.95 -0.88
N ARG A 77 3.61 9.69 0.30
CA ARG A 77 4.17 8.78 1.31
C ARG A 77 3.44 7.43 1.30
N ILE A 78 4.16 6.36 0.98
CA ILE A 78 3.65 4.99 1.02
C ILE A 78 4.11 4.36 2.33
N ILE A 79 3.18 3.97 3.19
CA ILE A 79 3.47 3.40 4.50
C ILE A 79 3.06 1.93 4.50
N VAL A 80 4.05 1.04 4.62
CA VAL A 80 3.79 -0.41 4.72
C VAL A 80 4.02 -0.85 6.15
N ILE A 81 2.97 -1.33 6.81
CA ILE A 81 3.03 -1.88 8.16
C ILE A 81 3.11 -3.41 8.11
N THR A 82 4.11 -3.96 8.80
CA THR A 82 4.46 -5.39 8.73
C THR A 82 4.98 -5.92 10.07
N TYR A 83 5.10 -7.24 10.19
CA TYR A 83 5.66 -7.93 11.36
C TYR A 83 6.62 -9.04 10.94
N ASN A 84 6.13 -10.27 10.73
CA ASN A 84 6.95 -11.47 10.52
C ASN A 84 6.56 -12.28 9.26
N ARG A 85 5.91 -11.64 8.28
CA ARG A 85 5.47 -12.27 7.02
C ARG A 85 6.30 -11.80 5.81
N PRO A 86 7.61 -12.13 5.71
CA PRO A 86 8.51 -11.57 4.70
C PRO A 86 8.04 -11.75 3.25
N ASN A 87 7.45 -12.91 2.93
CA ASN A 87 6.95 -13.19 1.58
C ASN A 87 5.75 -12.30 1.22
N SER A 88 4.84 -12.07 2.18
CA SER A 88 3.69 -11.19 2.04
C SER A 88 4.15 -9.74 1.85
N THR A 89 5.07 -9.27 2.70
CA THR A 89 5.70 -7.95 2.59
C THR A 89 6.37 -7.74 1.22
N LEU A 90 7.14 -8.73 0.74
CA LEU A 90 7.81 -8.63 -0.57
C LEU A 90 6.82 -8.63 -1.74
N ARG A 91 5.73 -9.40 -1.68
CA ARG A 91 4.66 -9.41 -2.70
C ARG A 91 3.97 -8.04 -2.78
N LEU A 92 3.62 -7.45 -1.63
CA LEU A 92 3.08 -6.09 -1.58
C LEU A 92 4.05 -5.08 -2.21
N LEU A 93 5.33 -5.11 -1.81
CA LEU A 93 6.35 -4.18 -2.30
C LEU A 93 6.67 -4.33 -3.80
N ASP A 94 6.65 -5.55 -4.33
CA ASP A 94 6.74 -5.82 -5.77
C ASP A 94 5.52 -5.24 -6.54
N SER A 95 4.31 -5.35 -5.99
CA SER A 95 3.12 -4.73 -6.59
C SER A 95 3.14 -3.19 -6.52
N ILE A 96 3.62 -2.61 -5.42
CA ILE A 96 3.84 -1.16 -5.28
C ILE A 96 4.87 -0.66 -6.30
N SER A 97 5.93 -1.43 -6.56
CA SER A 97 7.00 -1.04 -7.49
C SER A 97 6.57 -1.04 -8.96
N LYS A 98 5.40 -1.61 -9.28
CA LYS A 98 4.79 -1.61 -10.62
C LYS A 98 3.83 -0.44 -10.83
N ALA A 99 3.64 0.42 -9.84
CA ALA A 99 2.65 1.49 -9.90
C ALA A 99 3.08 2.70 -10.74
N HIS A 100 2.08 3.34 -11.34
CA HIS A 100 2.24 4.56 -12.12
C HIS A 100 2.29 5.77 -11.17
N PHE A 101 3.50 6.25 -10.91
CA PHE A 101 3.78 7.36 -10.01
C PHE A 101 3.72 8.74 -10.67
N GLU A 102 3.22 8.83 -11.92
CA GLU A 102 2.95 10.08 -12.68
C GLU A 102 4.10 11.11 -12.78
N GLY A 103 5.33 10.72 -12.41
CA GLY A 103 6.50 11.60 -12.36
C GLY A 103 6.70 12.34 -11.03
N ASP A 104 5.87 12.06 -10.02
CA ASP A 104 5.87 12.74 -8.72
C ASP A 104 6.93 12.17 -7.75
N SER A 105 7.19 12.90 -6.65
CA SER A 105 8.15 12.50 -5.63
C SER A 105 7.55 11.50 -4.62
N ILE A 106 8.17 10.33 -4.49
CA ILE A 106 7.68 9.22 -3.68
C ILE A 106 8.65 8.89 -2.54
N LEU A 107 8.12 8.64 -1.35
CA LEU A 107 8.83 8.05 -0.23
C LEU A 107 8.06 6.82 0.28
N LEU A 108 8.73 5.66 0.27
CA LEU A 108 8.27 4.41 0.84
C LEU A 108 8.86 4.22 2.26
N GLU A 109 8.03 4.19 3.29
CA GLU A 109 8.42 3.90 4.67
C GLU A 109 7.82 2.55 5.12
N VAL A 110 8.68 1.54 5.36
CA VAL A 110 8.29 0.20 5.80
C VAL A 110 8.53 0.05 7.30
N TRP A 111 7.47 -0.11 8.08
CA TRP A 111 7.48 -0.16 9.53
C TRP A 111 7.29 -1.59 10.05
N ILE A 112 8.33 -2.15 10.66
CA ILE A 112 8.30 -3.48 11.30
C ILE A 112 7.97 -3.34 12.78
N ASP A 113 6.86 -3.95 13.23
CA ASP A 113 6.56 -4.09 14.65
C ASP A 113 7.49 -5.13 15.32
N LYS A 114 7.65 -5.01 16.64
CA LYS A 114 8.32 -6.02 17.46
C LYS A 114 7.31 -7.00 18.05
N SER A 115 7.80 -8.20 18.33
CA SER A 115 7.11 -9.14 19.22
C SER A 115 7.02 -8.57 20.64
N ARG A 116 6.09 -9.07 21.46
CA ARG A 116 5.96 -8.71 22.89
C ARG A 116 7.21 -8.99 23.74
N ASN A 117 8.16 -9.78 23.22
CA ASN A 117 9.46 -10.04 23.84
C ASN A 117 10.58 -9.08 23.34
N GLY A 118 10.23 -8.03 22.60
CA GLY A 118 11.18 -7.02 22.10
C GLY A 118 11.95 -7.38 20.82
N ASN A 119 11.74 -8.59 20.27
CA ASN A 119 12.43 -9.08 19.08
C ASN A 119 11.72 -8.64 17.78
N VAL A 120 12.51 -8.25 16.78
CA VAL A 120 12.08 -8.04 15.38
C VAL A 120 12.30 -9.33 14.58
N SER A 121 11.52 -9.56 13.51
CA SER A 121 11.82 -10.65 12.56
C SER A 121 13.10 -10.33 11.79
N HIS A 122 14.09 -11.22 11.88
CA HIS A 122 15.33 -11.11 11.11
C HIS A 122 15.08 -11.39 9.63
N GLU A 123 14.08 -12.21 9.33
CA GLU A 123 13.65 -12.62 7.99
C GLU A 123 13.03 -11.43 7.25
N THR A 124 12.04 -10.75 7.86
CA THR A 124 11.46 -9.50 7.32
C THR A 124 12.53 -8.41 7.16
N LEU A 125 13.40 -8.21 8.16
CA LEU A 125 14.44 -7.18 8.10
C LEU A 125 15.51 -7.48 7.03
N ALA A 126 15.88 -8.76 6.83
CA ALA A 126 16.81 -9.17 5.78
C ALA A 126 16.20 -9.06 4.37
N ALA A 127 14.93 -9.44 4.21
CA ALA A 127 14.18 -9.24 2.98
C ALA A 127 14.16 -7.77 2.57
N LEU A 128 13.80 -6.86 3.50
CA LEU A 128 13.72 -5.42 3.24
C LEU A 128 15.09 -4.78 2.93
N ARG A 129 16.17 -5.21 3.60
CA ARG A 129 17.55 -4.73 3.29
C ARG A 129 18.06 -5.15 1.91
N ASN A 130 17.47 -6.20 1.32
CA ASN A 130 17.78 -6.68 -0.03
C ASN A 130 16.80 -6.17 -1.08
N PHE A 131 15.66 -5.61 -0.66
CA PHE A 131 14.69 -4.99 -1.56
C PHE A 131 15.25 -3.70 -2.19
N ARG A 132 14.82 -3.43 -3.42
CA ARG A 132 15.14 -2.21 -4.16
C ARG A 132 13.88 -1.54 -4.68
N PHE A 133 13.71 -0.28 -4.36
CA PHE A 133 12.65 0.59 -4.88
C PHE A 133 13.29 1.60 -5.83
N SER A 134 12.89 1.57 -7.10
CA SER A 134 13.44 2.46 -8.15
C SER A 134 12.69 3.78 -8.30
N SER A 135 11.51 3.90 -7.71
CA SER A 135 10.55 4.98 -7.99
C SER A 135 10.55 6.10 -6.95
N GLY A 136 11.51 6.10 -6.01
CA GLY A 136 11.59 7.07 -4.93
C GLY A 136 12.58 6.66 -3.84
N GLU A 137 12.56 7.33 -2.69
CA GLU A 137 13.32 6.87 -1.52
C GLU A 137 12.62 5.69 -0.83
N CYS A 138 13.39 4.79 -0.21
CA CYS A 138 12.87 3.72 0.62
C CYS A 138 13.57 3.69 1.99
N HIS A 139 12.78 3.66 3.05
CA HIS A 139 13.24 3.65 4.43
C HIS A 139 12.61 2.50 5.23
N ILE A 140 13.42 1.84 6.04
CA ILE A 140 13.02 0.76 6.94
C ILE A 140 13.03 1.33 8.35
N HIS A 141 11.92 1.15 9.06
CA HIS A 141 11.73 1.58 10.44
C HIS A 141 11.45 0.33 11.28
N VAL A 142 12.07 0.24 12.46
CA VAL A 142 11.77 -0.82 13.44
C VAL A 142 11.25 -0.14 14.68
N HIS A 143 10.05 -0.51 15.14
CA HIS A 143 9.49 0.06 16.36
C HIS A 143 10.39 -0.22 17.58
N LYS A 144 10.42 0.70 18.54
CA LYS A 144 11.28 0.59 19.73
C LYS A 144 10.84 -0.56 20.63
N GLU A 145 9.53 -0.76 20.73
CA GLU A 145 8.82 -1.78 21.49
C GLU A 145 7.71 -2.41 20.63
N HIS A 146 6.90 -3.32 21.19
CA HIS A 146 5.70 -3.84 20.51
C HIS A 146 4.58 -2.80 20.57
N VAL A 147 4.16 -2.29 19.41
CA VAL A 147 3.09 -1.28 19.32
C VAL A 147 1.76 -1.86 18.83
N GLY A 148 1.77 -3.08 18.25
CA GLY A 148 0.58 -3.77 17.75
C GLY A 148 -0.09 -3.07 16.56
N ILE A 149 -1.20 -3.63 16.09
CA ILE A 149 -1.92 -3.10 14.91
C ILE A 149 -2.38 -1.64 15.11
N THR A 150 -2.88 -1.32 16.29
CA THR A 150 -3.33 0.02 16.67
C THR A 150 -2.18 1.04 16.68
N GLY A 151 -0.98 0.66 17.16
CA GLY A 151 0.19 1.54 17.10
C GLY A 151 0.79 1.65 15.70
N GLN A 152 0.75 0.57 14.92
CA GLN A 152 1.16 0.56 13.51
C GLN A 152 0.29 1.53 12.68
N TRP A 153 -1.03 1.51 12.84
CA TRP A 153 -1.92 2.44 12.14
C TRP A 153 -1.84 3.89 12.65
N LEU A 154 -1.79 4.10 13.98
CA LEU A 154 -1.92 5.45 14.56
C LEU A 154 -0.62 6.24 14.68
N HIS A 155 0.55 5.58 14.76
CA HIS A 155 1.83 6.25 15.10
C HIS A 155 2.83 6.34 13.93
N THR A 156 2.57 5.68 12.80
CA THR A 156 3.48 5.67 11.64
C THR A 156 3.31 6.90 10.74
N TRP A 157 2.08 7.45 10.63
CA TRP A 157 1.83 8.74 9.97
C TRP A 157 1.43 9.84 10.95
N ASN A 158 2.26 10.87 11.03
CA ASN A 158 1.98 12.11 11.76
C ASN A 158 2.52 13.30 10.94
N PRO A 159 1.78 13.73 9.90
CA PRO A 159 2.25 14.75 8.96
C PRO A 159 2.29 16.14 9.60
N PRO A 160 3.29 16.98 9.28
CA PRO A 160 3.25 18.40 9.58
C PRO A 160 1.94 19.06 9.08
N ARG A 161 1.42 20.05 9.80
CA ARG A 161 0.15 20.72 9.42
C ARG A 161 0.24 21.46 8.07
N GLU A 162 1.46 21.79 7.64
CA GLU A 162 1.73 22.56 6.41
C GLU A 162 2.16 21.72 5.19
N THR A 163 2.48 20.43 5.32
CA THR A 163 2.83 19.61 4.12
C THR A 163 1.58 19.31 3.29
N PRO A 164 1.63 19.37 1.94
CA PRO A 164 0.52 18.95 1.09
C PRO A 164 0.49 17.43 0.83
N GLU A 165 1.42 16.65 1.37
CA GLU A 165 1.63 15.24 1.01
C GLU A 165 0.35 14.38 1.09
N LEU A 166 0.15 13.53 0.08
CA LEU A 166 -0.72 12.37 0.19
C LEU A 166 0.00 11.27 0.98
N ALA A 167 -0.75 10.49 1.74
CA ALA A 167 -0.26 9.25 2.31
C ALA A 167 -1.23 8.10 2.10
N VAL A 168 -0.70 6.89 1.99
CA VAL A 168 -1.47 5.64 1.95
C VAL A 168 -0.82 4.61 2.87
N ILE A 169 -1.64 3.90 3.63
CA ILE A 169 -1.21 2.87 4.58
C ILE A 169 -1.68 1.50 4.09
N PHE A 170 -0.76 0.54 4.07
CA PHE A 170 -0.97 -0.84 3.61
C PHE A 170 -0.47 -1.86 4.64
N GLU A 171 -1.28 -2.89 4.91
CA GLU A 171 -0.87 -4.09 5.65
C GLU A 171 -0.22 -5.12 4.72
N ASP A 172 0.68 -5.95 5.25
CA ASP A 172 1.55 -6.84 4.46
C ASP A 172 0.84 -7.98 3.71
N ASP A 173 -0.44 -8.28 3.96
CA ASP A 173 -1.22 -9.28 3.20
C ASP A 173 -2.00 -8.71 1.99
N LEU A 174 -1.61 -7.54 1.50
CA LEU A 174 -2.19 -6.89 0.32
C LEU A 174 -1.37 -7.11 -0.98
N THR A 175 -2.05 -7.01 -2.13
CA THR A 175 -1.48 -6.61 -3.43
C THR A 175 -2.17 -5.31 -3.85
N VAL A 176 -1.43 -4.38 -4.47
CA VAL A 176 -1.99 -3.15 -5.06
C VAL A 176 -2.09 -3.20 -6.58
N SER A 177 -3.07 -2.49 -7.14
CA SER A 177 -3.16 -2.17 -8.55
C SER A 177 -2.03 -1.23 -8.98
N PRO A 178 -1.46 -1.36 -10.21
CA PRO A 178 -0.56 -0.38 -10.79
C PRO A 178 -1.12 1.06 -10.81
N TYR A 179 -2.45 1.23 -10.74
CA TYR A 179 -3.12 2.53 -10.82
C TYR A 179 -3.57 3.07 -9.45
N PHE A 180 -3.18 2.44 -8.32
CA PHE A 180 -3.63 2.87 -6.99
C PHE A 180 -3.35 4.36 -6.74
N TYR A 181 -2.15 4.84 -7.09
CA TYR A 181 -1.79 6.24 -6.86
C TYR A 181 -2.44 7.19 -7.86
N ARG A 182 -2.56 6.81 -9.14
CA ARG A 182 -3.29 7.59 -10.15
C ARG A 182 -4.72 7.90 -9.69
N TYR A 183 -5.41 6.91 -9.11
CA TYR A 183 -6.71 7.11 -8.48
C TYR A 183 -6.62 8.07 -7.28
N LEU A 184 -5.71 7.85 -6.32
CA LEU A 184 -5.57 8.72 -5.13
C LEU A 184 -5.32 10.18 -5.51
N LYS A 185 -4.38 10.44 -6.42
CA LYS A 185 -4.06 11.77 -6.94
C LYS A 185 -5.27 12.42 -7.64
N LEU A 186 -6.11 11.63 -8.30
CA LEU A 186 -7.33 12.09 -8.96
C LEU A 186 -8.45 12.43 -7.96
N VAL A 187 -8.75 11.56 -6.99
CA VAL A 187 -9.82 11.80 -6.00
C VAL A 187 -9.44 12.86 -4.97
N ASP A 188 -8.17 12.97 -4.57
CA ASP A 188 -7.73 14.02 -3.65
C ASP A 188 -7.76 15.40 -4.30
N ARG A 189 -7.22 15.53 -5.53
CA ARG A 189 -7.31 16.78 -6.31
C ARG A 189 -8.75 17.23 -6.54
N LYS A 190 -9.70 16.29 -6.57
CA LYS A 190 -11.13 16.56 -6.78
C LYS A 190 -11.89 16.86 -5.48
N TYR A 191 -11.58 16.16 -4.38
CA TYR A 191 -12.42 16.13 -3.18
C TYR A 191 -11.68 16.40 -1.85
N GLY A 192 -10.35 16.49 -1.82
CA GLY A 192 -9.56 16.56 -0.57
C GLY A 192 -9.74 17.85 0.24
N LEU A 193 -10.24 18.92 -0.37
CA LEU A 193 -10.66 20.14 0.32
C LEU A 193 -12.10 20.09 0.86
N SER A 194 -12.86 19.01 0.60
CA SER A 194 -14.21 18.85 1.12
C SER A 194 -14.18 18.54 2.62
N PRO A 195 -14.92 19.27 3.48
CA PRO A 195 -14.99 18.99 4.91
C PRO A 195 -15.61 17.60 5.21
N ASN A 196 -16.42 17.08 4.28
CA ASN A 196 -17.16 15.83 4.44
C ASN A 196 -16.32 14.59 4.04
N VAL A 197 -15.09 14.76 3.53
CA VAL A 197 -14.22 13.65 3.10
C VAL A 197 -13.12 13.40 4.13
N SER A 198 -13.19 12.28 4.85
CA SER A 198 -12.19 11.87 5.84
C SER A 198 -11.01 11.07 5.26
N GLY A 199 -11.11 10.60 4.02
CA GLY A 199 -10.06 9.87 3.31
C GLY A 199 -10.56 9.11 2.09
N TYR A 200 -9.71 8.25 1.57
CA TYR A 200 -9.91 7.48 0.34
C TYR A 200 -9.64 5.99 0.61
N SER A 201 -10.55 5.15 0.17
CA SER A 201 -10.39 3.70 0.16
C SER A 201 -9.77 3.25 -1.16
N LEU A 202 -9.01 2.16 -1.14
CA LEU A 202 -8.60 1.43 -2.35
C LEU A 202 -9.41 0.13 -2.52
N GLN A 203 -10.27 -0.20 -1.55
CA GLN A 203 -11.05 -1.43 -1.50
C GLN A 203 -12.28 -1.34 -2.44
N GLY A 204 -12.49 -2.37 -3.27
CA GLY A 204 -13.69 -2.56 -4.09
C GLY A 204 -14.53 -3.74 -3.58
N LYS A 205 -14.67 -4.79 -4.40
CA LYS A 205 -15.49 -6.00 -4.21
C LYS A 205 -15.38 -6.76 -2.88
N SER A 206 -14.50 -6.39 -1.95
CA SER A 206 -14.35 -7.02 -0.63
C SER A 206 -14.98 -6.21 0.52
N ILE A 207 -15.65 -5.09 0.27
CA ILE A 207 -16.34 -4.29 1.30
C ILE A 207 -17.43 -5.14 1.98
N ARG A 208 -17.31 -5.37 3.29
CA ARG A 208 -18.24 -6.23 4.07
C ARG A 208 -18.71 -5.58 5.38
N HIS A 209 -18.67 -4.25 5.48
CA HIS A 209 -18.87 -3.48 6.72
C HIS A 209 -20.32 -3.40 7.22
N SER A 210 -21.30 -3.91 6.47
CA SER A 210 -22.72 -3.92 6.85
C SER A 210 -23.20 -5.24 7.43
N SER A 211 -24.10 -5.17 8.42
CA SER A 211 -24.86 -6.31 8.95
C SER A 211 -26.25 -6.48 8.29
N LEU A 212 -26.64 -5.58 7.38
CA LEU A 212 -27.90 -5.66 6.63
C LEU A 212 -27.73 -6.29 5.24
N VAL A 213 -26.48 -6.43 4.76
CA VAL A 213 -26.13 -7.21 3.57
C VAL A 213 -25.77 -8.62 4.02
N SER A 214 -26.61 -9.60 3.71
CA SER A 214 -26.52 -10.98 4.17
C SER A 214 -25.54 -11.84 3.37
N ASP A 215 -25.62 -11.79 2.04
CA ASP A 215 -25.11 -12.87 1.19
C ASP A 215 -23.84 -12.52 0.37
N CYS A 216 -23.52 -11.24 0.22
CA CYS A 216 -22.44 -10.77 -0.65
C CYS A 216 -21.55 -9.69 0.01
N CYS A 217 -21.02 -8.78 -0.81
CA CYS A 217 -20.27 -7.59 -0.41
C CYS A 217 -21.13 -6.35 -0.68
N LEU A 218 -20.65 -5.16 -0.32
CA LEU A 218 -21.34 -3.92 -0.70
C LEU A 218 -21.20 -3.72 -2.22
N GLU A 219 -22.32 -3.77 -2.93
CA GLU A 219 -22.42 -3.50 -4.36
C GLU A 219 -23.17 -2.18 -4.56
N VAL A 220 -22.63 -1.29 -5.41
CA VAL A 220 -23.16 0.04 -5.70
C VAL A 220 -23.20 0.20 -7.22
N ASP A 221 -24.32 0.68 -7.77
CA ASP A 221 -24.53 0.84 -9.21
C ASP A 221 -23.33 1.54 -9.92
N THR A 222 -22.67 0.86 -10.86
CA THR A 222 -21.40 1.30 -11.48
C THR A 222 -21.53 2.55 -12.35
N LYS A 223 -22.74 3.08 -12.58
CA LYS A 223 -22.92 4.43 -13.14
C LYS A 223 -22.40 5.54 -12.21
N TYR A 224 -22.18 5.25 -10.93
CA TYR A 224 -21.48 6.11 -10.00
C TYR A 224 -20.03 5.59 -9.86
N PRO A 225 -19.02 6.21 -10.51
CA PRO A 225 -17.64 5.69 -10.51
C PRO A 225 -16.94 5.84 -9.15
N VAL A 226 -17.46 6.71 -8.29
CA VAL A 226 -17.06 6.89 -6.89
C VAL A 226 -18.26 7.17 -5.99
N PHE A 227 -18.17 6.78 -4.72
CA PHE A 227 -19.20 7.03 -3.70
C PHE A 227 -18.62 7.35 -2.32
N LEU A 228 -19.43 8.00 -1.46
CA LEU A 228 -19.06 8.42 -0.11
C LEU A 228 -19.50 7.38 0.92
N TYR A 229 -18.53 6.56 1.32
CA TYR A 229 -18.57 5.42 2.24
C TYR A 229 -18.73 5.81 3.73
N PRO A 230 -19.75 5.41 4.51
CA PRO A 230 -19.77 5.56 5.98
C PRO A 230 -18.72 4.78 6.79
N THR A 231 -17.69 4.20 6.17
CA THR A 231 -16.65 3.39 6.85
C THR A 231 -15.31 3.57 6.14
N LEU A 232 -14.18 3.58 6.87
CA LEU A 232 -12.86 3.53 6.25
C LEU A 232 -12.64 2.24 5.44
N GLY A 233 -11.76 2.29 4.44
CA GLY A 233 -11.31 1.11 3.72
C GLY A 233 -10.44 0.22 4.62
N THR A 234 -10.80 -1.05 4.78
CA THR A 234 -10.04 -1.99 5.64
C THR A 234 -9.04 -2.83 4.84
N SER A 235 -8.61 -2.33 3.68
CA SER A 235 -7.64 -2.98 2.79
C SER A 235 -7.03 -1.90 1.88
N GLY A 236 -6.03 -1.18 2.39
CA GLY A 236 -5.48 0.02 1.76
C GLY A 236 -6.35 1.25 2.02
N PHE A 237 -5.85 2.16 2.84
CA PHE A 237 -6.53 3.40 3.20
C PHE A 237 -5.56 4.58 3.09
N ALA A 238 -6.02 5.65 2.46
CA ALA A 238 -5.32 6.92 2.35
C ALA A 238 -6.12 7.97 3.14
N PRO A 239 -5.76 8.26 4.41
CA PRO A 239 -6.53 9.21 5.22
C PRO A 239 -6.38 10.63 4.64
N ASN A 240 -7.46 11.40 4.59
CA ASN A 240 -7.35 12.81 4.22
C ASN A 240 -6.60 13.52 5.36
N ARG A 241 -5.48 14.17 5.01
CA ARG A 241 -4.50 14.75 5.91
C ARG A 241 -5.10 15.64 6.99
N LEU A 242 -6.01 16.57 6.63
CA LEU A 242 -6.58 17.52 7.59
C LEU A 242 -7.57 16.86 8.57
N PRO A 243 -8.53 16.02 8.13
CA PRO A 243 -9.30 15.14 9.02
C PRO A 243 -8.45 14.20 9.88
N TRP A 244 -7.38 13.60 9.32
CA TRP A 244 -6.51 12.67 10.06
C TRP A 244 -5.79 13.35 11.23
N ILE A 245 -5.20 14.52 11.00
CA ILE A 245 -4.58 15.32 12.07
C ILE A 245 -5.63 15.66 13.15
N LYS A 246 -6.84 16.10 12.76
CA LYS A 246 -7.92 16.43 13.72
C LYS A 246 -8.46 15.19 14.46
N PHE A 247 -8.39 14.01 13.85
CA PHE A 247 -8.71 12.73 14.50
C PHE A 247 -7.63 12.35 15.52
N GLN A 248 -6.34 12.47 15.17
CA GLN A 248 -5.23 12.24 16.09
C GLN A 248 -5.27 13.22 17.28
N ASP A 249 -5.54 14.51 17.04
CA ASP A 249 -5.76 15.54 18.07
C ASP A 249 -6.89 15.13 19.04
N TRP A 250 -8.05 14.71 18.52
CA TRP A 250 -9.18 14.27 19.35
C TRP A 250 -8.90 12.96 20.11
N LEU A 251 -8.27 11.98 19.47
CA LEU A 251 -7.99 10.68 20.06
C LEU A 251 -6.94 10.80 21.18
N ALA A 252 -6.01 11.75 21.07
CA ALA A 252 -5.06 12.06 22.14
C ALA A 252 -5.79 12.60 23.39
N GLU A 253 -6.71 13.55 23.24
CA GLU A 253 -7.50 14.09 24.35
C GLU A 253 -8.44 13.03 24.96
N VAL A 254 -9.10 12.20 24.15
CA VAL A 254 -9.92 11.07 24.65
C VAL A 254 -9.10 10.10 25.52
N LYS A 255 -7.90 9.71 25.06
CA LYS A 255 -7.02 8.81 25.81
C LYS A 255 -6.51 9.45 27.11
N LYS A 256 -6.13 10.73 27.05
CA LYS A 256 -5.68 11.56 28.18
C LYS A 256 -6.76 11.74 29.25
N ASN A 257 -8.01 11.93 28.84
CA ASN A 257 -9.17 12.10 29.72
C ASN A 257 -9.78 10.75 30.18
N ASN A 258 -9.30 9.62 29.65
CA ASN A 258 -9.86 8.28 29.84
C ASN A 258 -11.35 8.19 29.45
N GLU A 259 -11.73 8.89 28.37
CA GLU A 259 -13.10 8.93 27.84
C GLU A 259 -13.49 7.62 27.13
N SER A 260 -14.71 7.14 27.37
CA SER A 260 -15.24 5.96 26.69
C SER A 260 -15.86 6.32 25.34
N VAL A 261 -15.24 5.87 24.25
CA VAL A 261 -15.76 6.12 22.90
C VAL A 261 -17.07 5.35 22.67
N PRO A 262 -18.19 6.02 22.32
CA PRO A 262 -19.47 5.37 22.02
C PRO A 262 -19.44 4.51 20.75
N PHE A 263 -20.34 3.53 20.68
CA PHE A 263 -20.54 2.74 19.47
C PHE A 263 -21.37 3.49 18.42
N VAL A 264 -21.05 3.34 17.14
CA VAL A 264 -21.93 3.78 16.04
C VAL A 264 -23.12 2.80 15.90
N PRO A 265 -24.38 3.28 15.90
CA PRO A 265 -25.56 2.42 15.75
C PRO A 265 -25.63 1.67 14.42
N LYS A 266 -26.30 0.50 14.41
CA LYS A 266 -26.63 -0.30 13.21
C LYS A 266 -25.44 -0.61 12.25
N HIS A 267 -24.21 -0.58 12.76
CA HIS A 267 -22.98 -0.86 12.01
C HIS A 267 -22.35 -2.22 12.40
N LYS A 268 -21.84 -3.01 11.45
CA LYS A 268 -21.33 -4.38 11.72
C LYS A 268 -20.12 -4.40 12.64
N ALA A 269 -19.22 -3.43 12.47
CA ALA A 269 -18.01 -3.32 13.30
C ALA A 269 -18.35 -3.14 14.80
N THR A 270 -19.49 -2.52 15.13
CA THR A 270 -20.00 -2.45 16.52
C THR A 270 -20.31 -3.82 17.12
N LEU A 271 -20.72 -4.81 16.31
CA LEU A 271 -20.95 -6.18 16.77
C LEU A 271 -19.62 -6.89 17.04
N TRP A 272 -18.64 -6.74 16.14
CA TRP A 272 -17.29 -7.29 16.30
C TRP A 272 -16.57 -6.69 17.52
N TYR A 273 -16.59 -5.36 17.67
CA TYR A 273 -15.94 -4.66 18.78
C TYR A 273 -16.54 -5.02 20.16
N LYS A 274 -17.85 -5.31 20.23
CA LYS A 274 -18.47 -5.87 21.44
C LYS A 274 -17.91 -7.25 21.80
N SER A 275 -17.69 -8.12 20.80
CA SER A 275 -17.03 -9.42 20.99
C SER A 275 -15.56 -9.28 21.39
N PHE A 276 -14.84 -8.31 20.80
CA PHE A 276 -13.43 -8.04 21.13
C PHE A 276 -13.28 -7.45 22.54
N LYS A 277 -14.19 -6.57 22.99
CA LYS A 277 -14.27 -6.12 24.39
C LYS A 277 -14.55 -7.28 25.35
N ALA A 278 -15.47 -8.19 25.01
CA ALA A 278 -15.76 -9.38 25.81
C ALA A 278 -14.61 -10.41 25.86
N THR A 279 -13.61 -10.31 24.98
CA THR A 279 -12.45 -11.23 24.90
C THR A 279 -11.11 -10.54 25.19
N ASN A 280 -11.13 -9.30 25.69
CA ASN A 280 -9.97 -8.46 25.99
C ASN A 280 -8.99 -8.31 24.80
N LYS A 281 -9.56 -8.08 23.60
CA LYS A 281 -8.86 -7.78 22.33
C LYS A 281 -9.24 -6.42 21.74
N ALA A 282 -9.83 -5.53 22.54
CA ALA A 282 -10.30 -4.22 22.07
C ALA A 282 -9.14 -3.28 21.69
N ASP A 283 -7.93 -3.54 22.18
CA ASP A 283 -6.66 -2.92 21.78
C ASP A 283 -6.26 -3.23 20.32
N SER A 284 -6.95 -4.15 19.66
CA SER A 284 -6.66 -4.64 18.31
C SER A 284 -7.67 -4.16 17.24
N MET A 285 -8.45 -3.12 17.52
CA MET A 285 -9.50 -2.62 16.60
C MET A 285 -9.70 -1.09 16.69
N TRP A 286 -8.66 -0.33 16.35
CA TRP A 286 -8.62 1.15 16.35
C TRP A 286 -9.62 1.82 15.38
N GLU A 287 -10.14 1.05 14.43
CA GLU A 287 -11.12 1.48 13.43
C GLU A 287 -12.40 1.99 14.08
N MET A 288 -12.69 1.57 15.32
CA MET A 288 -13.91 1.92 16.03
C MET A 288 -13.89 3.34 16.59
N GLU A 289 -12.73 3.78 17.09
CA GLU A 289 -12.48 5.17 17.45
C GLU A 289 -12.53 6.08 16.20
N TYR A 290 -11.96 5.62 15.08
CA TYR A 290 -12.03 6.35 13.80
C TYR A 290 -13.45 6.44 13.26
N LEU A 291 -14.19 5.33 13.22
CA LEU A 291 -15.57 5.24 12.76
C LEU A 291 -16.51 6.15 13.57
N TYR A 292 -16.36 6.18 14.91
CA TYR A 292 -17.13 7.11 15.74
C TYR A 292 -16.76 8.57 15.45
N TYR A 293 -15.47 8.85 15.23
CA TYR A 293 -15.01 10.20 14.87
C TYR A 293 -15.56 10.67 13.53
N THR A 294 -15.51 9.86 12.47
CA THR A 294 -16.05 10.27 11.16
C THR A 294 -17.58 10.37 11.22
N TRP A 295 -18.26 9.45 11.90
CA TRP A 295 -19.71 9.48 12.12
C TRP A 295 -20.18 10.80 12.77
N LYS A 296 -19.63 11.16 13.93
CA LYS A 296 -20.07 12.37 14.67
C LYS A 296 -19.79 13.68 13.91
N ASN A 297 -18.77 13.68 13.04
CA ASN A 297 -18.38 14.83 12.22
C ASN A 297 -19.05 14.83 10.83
N GLN A 298 -19.96 13.88 10.54
CA GLN A 298 -20.61 13.71 9.23
C GLN A 298 -19.61 13.55 8.06
N GLN A 299 -18.52 12.83 8.30
CA GLN A 299 -17.48 12.56 7.32
C GLN A 299 -17.56 11.13 6.77
N TYR A 300 -17.06 10.99 5.54
CA TYR A 300 -17.16 9.81 4.70
C TYR A 300 -15.82 9.53 4.01
N THR A 301 -15.56 8.27 3.68
CA THR A 301 -14.41 7.86 2.86
C THR A 301 -14.83 7.75 1.39
N VAL A 302 -14.08 8.29 0.44
CA VAL A 302 -14.36 8.08 -1.00
C VAL A 302 -13.95 6.67 -1.39
N TYR A 303 -14.87 5.91 -1.98
CA TYR A 303 -14.62 4.57 -2.53
C TYR A 303 -14.58 4.58 -4.05
N PRO A 304 -13.73 3.74 -4.67
CA PRO A 304 -13.80 3.43 -6.08
C PRO A 304 -14.98 2.49 -6.36
N ASN A 305 -15.55 2.60 -7.56
CA ASN A 305 -16.60 1.71 -8.03
C ASN A 305 -16.43 1.38 -9.52
N PHE A 306 -15.26 0.83 -9.84
CA PHE A 306 -14.91 0.39 -11.19
C PHE A 306 -15.82 -0.76 -11.65
N GLN A 307 -15.84 -1.02 -12.96
CA GLN A 307 -16.59 -2.16 -13.52
C GLN A 307 -16.21 -3.50 -12.85
N ASP A 308 -17.21 -4.37 -12.68
CA ASP A 308 -17.20 -5.61 -11.87
C ASP A 308 -16.95 -5.40 -10.36
N HIS A 309 -17.10 -4.16 -9.89
CA HIS A 309 -16.75 -3.64 -8.56
C HIS A 309 -15.27 -3.83 -8.21
N ARG A 310 -14.37 -3.85 -9.21
CA ARG A 310 -12.93 -4.06 -8.99
C ARG A 310 -12.35 -2.99 -8.06
N GLY A 311 -11.42 -3.41 -7.21
CA GLY A 311 -10.67 -2.55 -6.32
C GLY A 311 -9.29 -2.20 -6.87
N LEU A 312 -8.60 -1.32 -6.13
CA LEU A 312 -7.19 -1.00 -6.31
C LEU A 312 -6.31 -1.75 -5.30
N THR A 313 -6.92 -2.52 -4.40
CA THR A 313 -6.28 -3.48 -3.50
C THR A 313 -6.95 -4.85 -3.58
N PHE A 314 -6.15 -5.88 -3.32
CA PHE A 314 -6.58 -7.24 -3.11
C PHE A 314 -6.00 -7.75 -1.79
N ASN A 315 -6.83 -8.31 -0.91
CA ASN A 315 -6.40 -8.89 0.36
C ASN A 315 -6.33 -10.42 0.25
N TRP A 316 -5.20 -11.00 0.64
CA TRP A 316 -4.95 -12.44 0.53
C TRP A 316 -5.60 -13.26 1.65
N TYR A 317 -6.05 -12.61 2.73
CA TYR A 317 -6.59 -13.19 3.96
C TYR A 317 -5.66 -14.25 4.57
N GLU A 318 -4.37 -13.92 4.63
CA GLU A 318 -3.32 -14.79 5.19
C GLU A 318 -3.41 -14.85 6.71
N ASP A 319 -3.00 -15.99 7.29
CA ASP A 319 -3.03 -16.22 8.74
C ASP A 319 -2.39 -15.07 9.52
N GLY A 320 -3.09 -14.61 10.56
CA GLY A 320 -2.73 -13.40 11.30
C GLY A 320 -3.74 -13.05 12.39
N LEU A 321 -3.89 -11.76 12.68
CA LEU A 321 -4.72 -11.25 13.78
C LEU A 321 -6.24 -11.45 13.54
N HIS A 322 -6.69 -11.36 12.29
CA HIS A 322 -8.11 -11.35 11.91
C HIS A 322 -8.52 -12.52 10.99
N SER A 323 -7.55 -13.26 10.44
CA SER A 323 -7.76 -14.34 9.46
C SER A 323 -7.18 -15.64 9.97
N THR A 324 -7.90 -16.75 9.74
CA THR A 324 -7.43 -18.12 10.01
C THR A 324 -7.79 -19.08 8.87
N GLY A 325 -6.83 -19.94 8.54
CA GLY A 325 -6.88 -20.93 7.47
C GLY A 325 -6.15 -20.48 6.20
N GLU A 326 -5.86 -21.44 5.30
CA GLU A 326 -5.12 -21.16 4.07
C GLU A 326 -5.67 -19.96 3.30
N GLY A 327 -4.77 -19.02 2.97
CA GLY A 327 -5.11 -17.71 2.39
C GLY A 327 -6.15 -17.79 1.27
N ARG A 328 -7.32 -17.20 1.52
CA ARG A 328 -8.55 -17.43 0.73
C ARG A 328 -8.52 -16.78 -0.65
N GLY A 329 -7.48 -16.02 -0.97
CA GLY A 329 -7.37 -15.21 -2.19
C GLY A 329 -6.58 -15.80 -3.37
N LYS A 330 -5.94 -16.97 -3.25
CA LYS A 330 -4.86 -17.46 -4.17
C LYS A 330 -5.17 -17.50 -5.69
N THR A 331 -6.43 -17.35 -6.13
CA THR A 331 -6.84 -17.39 -7.54
C THR A 331 -7.69 -16.19 -8.00
N GLU A 332 -7.90 -15.18 -7.14
CA GLU A 332 -8.86 -14.09 -7.39
C GLU A 332 -8.22 -12.73 -7.72
N GLU A 333 -6.94 -12.54 -7.40
CA GLU A 333 -6.21 -11.27 -7.52
C GLU A 333 -6.47 -10.53 -8.84
N GLN A 334 -6.28 -11.22 -9.97
CA GLN A 334 -6.48 -10.67 -11.32
C GLN A 334 -7.94 -10.35 -11.66
N ARG A 335 -8.91 -10.94 -10.96
CA ARG A 335 -10.35 -10.68 -11.18
C ARG A 335 -10.84 -9.48 -10.37
N ASN A 336 -10.19 -9.21 -9.23
CA ASN A 336 -10.62 -8.22 -8.26
C ASN A 336 -9.80 -6.91 -8.32
N LEU A 337 -8.64 -6.89 -8.99
CA LEU A 337 -7.84 -5.67 -9.23
C LEU A 337 -8.18 -4.97 -10.55
N VAL A 338 -8.15 -3.64 -10.53
CA VAL A 338 -7.99 -2.81 -11.73
C VAL A 338 -6.57 -2.99 -12.28
N LEU A 339 -6.42 -3.58 -13.47
CA LEU A 339 -5.13 -3.80 -14.13
C LEU A 339 -4.97 -3.03 -15.46
N GLU A 340 -5.99 -2.26 -15.83
CA GLU A 340 -6.04 -1.39 -17.01
C GLU A 340 -6.73 -0.07 -16.60
N TRP A 341 -6.47 1.03 -17.30
CA TRP A 341 -7.02 2.35 -16.98
C TRP A 341 -7.51 3.07 -18.23
N THR A 342 -8.79 3.43 -18.24
CA THR A 342 -9.51 3.98 -19.39
C THR A 342 -9.60 5.51 -19.35
N LEU A 343 -10.41 6.10 -20.25
CA LEU A 343 -10.81 7.51 -20.17
C LEU A 343 -11.95 7.71 -19.17
N ASP A 344 -12.88 6.76 -19.05
CA ASP A 344 -14.03 6.84 -18.15
C ASP A 344 -13.58 6.83 -16.67
N ASP A 345 -12.53 6.07 -16.37
CA ASP A 345 -11.87 6.02 -15.04
C ASP A 345 -11.28 7.37 -14.60
N GLN A 346 -11.15 8.34 -15.50
CA GLN A 346 -10.69 9.72 -15.22
C GLN A 346 -11.85 10.69 -14.92
N SER A 347 -13.09 10.30 -15.22
CA SER A 347 -14.27 11.17 -15.21
C SER A 347 -14.96 11.22 -13.85
N LEU A 348 -14.34 11.87 -12.86
CA LEU A 348 -14.95 12.06 -11.54
C LEU A 348 -16.12 13.08 -11.56
N PRO A 349 -17.30 12.72 -11.01
CA PRO A 349 -18.47 13.62 -10.93
C PRO A 349 -18.19 14.83 -10.04
N PHE A 350 -18.97 15.90 -10.17
CA PHE A 350 -18.84 17.08 -9.30
C PHE A 350 -19.04 16.73 -7.82
N GLU A 351 -20.12 16.01 -7.51
CA GLU A 351 -20.41 15.41 -6.21
C GLU A 351 -20.44 13.87 -6.37
N PRO A 352 -19.79 13.09 -5.49
CA PRO A 352 -19.97 11.64 -5.44
C PRO A 352 -21.36 11.27 -4.92
N ALA A 353 -21.81 10.05 -5.20
CA ALA A 353 -23.02 9.53 -4.59
C ALA A 353 -22.83 9.24 -3.08
N TYR A 354 -23.71 9.74 -2.22
CA TYR A 354 -23.81 9.27 -0.84
C TYR A 354 -24.46 7.89 -0.82
N VAL A 355 -23.86 6.93 -0.10
CA VAL A 355 -24.32 5.53 -0.06
C VAL A 355 -24.57 5.10 1.39
N ASP A 356 -25.71 4.45 1.63
CA ASP A 356 -26.06 3.92 2.94
C ASP A 356 -25.39 2.55 3.24
N ASN A 357 -25.61 2.00 4.43
CA ASN A 357 -25.08 0.69 4.80
C ASN A 357 -25.74 -0.50 4.05
N ARG A 358 -26.59 -0.28 3.04
CA ARG A 358 -27.16 -1.33 2.17
C ARG A 358 -26.60 -1.27 0.74
N GLY A 359 -25.80 -0.26 0.39
CA GLY A 359 -25.34 -0.01 -0.98
C GLY A 359 -26.28 0.92 -1.76
N VAL A 360 -27.32 1.45 -1.11
CA VAL A 360 -28.34 2.29 -1.75
C VAL A 360 -27.87 3.74 -1.76
N VAL A 361 -27.95 4.39 -2.93
CA VAL A 361 -27.64 5.81 -3.07
C VAL A 361 -28.77 6.66 -2.48
N ILE A 362 -28.39 7.57 -1.57
CA ILE A 362 -29.31 8.45 -0.83
C ILE A 362 -29.21 9.91 -1.29
N LYS A 363 -30.32 10.65 -1.17
CA LYS A 363 -30.45 12.03 -1.69
C LYS A 363 -29.97 13.14 -0.74
N THR A 364 -29.45 12.81 0.43
CA THR A 364 -29.04 13.79 1.44
C THR A 364 -27.77 13.34 2.16
N GLU A 365 -26.95 14.29 2.62
CA GLU A 365 -25.64 14.05 3.26
C GLU A 365 -25.72 13.40 4.65
N VAL A 366 -26.85 12.80 5.03
CA VAL A 366 -27.13 12.52 6.43
C VAL A 366 -26.95 11.05 6.76
N TRP A 367 -25.92 10.79 7.56
CA TRP A 367 -25.67 9.61 8.40
C TRP A 367 -26.82 9.24 9.38
N LYS A 368 -28.04 9.76 9.18
CA LYS A 368 -29.27 9.29 9.82
C LYS A 368 -29.59 7.91 9.27
N THR A 369 -29.02 6.89 9.90
CA THR A 369 -29.64 5.57 9.95
C THR A 369 -31.10 5.77 10.30
N GLU A 370 -32.02 5.38 9.41
CA GLU A 370 -33.46 5.44 9.66
C GLU A 370 -33.76 4.78 11.01
N THR A 371 -34.51 5.46 11.88
CA THR A 371 -34.64 5.16 13.33
C THR A 371 -35.25 3.79 13.59
#